data_AF-A0AAN1RVG5-F1
#
_entry.id   AF-A0AAN1RVG5-F1
#
_cell.length_a   1.000
_cell.length_b   1.000
_cell.length_c   1.000
_cell.angle_alpha   90.00
_cell.angle_beta   90.00
_cell.angle_gamma   90.00
#
_symmetry.space_group_name_H-M   'P 1'
#
loop_
_entity.id
_entity.type
_entity.pdbx_description
1 polymer ?
#
loop_
_entity_poly.entity_id
_entity_poly.type
_entity_poly.pdbx_seq_one_letter_code
_entity_poly.pdbx_strand_id
1 'polypeptide(L)'
;MRPRGQPMGWRSGVQAALAMLWPAATAPDEAVPDGAVPESAPAVPTAPLTPYPADRAQAYAQLRLIAAYLAEIEPHSPTPYLLRQAAAWGELPLDALLRTVVKEEGGLARFLALLEVS
;
A
#
# COMPACT_ATOMS: atom_id res chain seq x y z
N MET A 1 -40.77 -21.36 10.19
CA MET A 1 -40.26 -21.73 8.85
C MET A 1 -39.57 -20.52 8.23
N ARG A 2 -38.27 -20.58 7.94
CA ARG A 2 -37.63 -19.61 7.02
C ARG A 2 -37.69 -20.19 5.60
N PRO A 3 -37.92 -19.38 4.56
CA PRO A 3 -37.31 -19.62 3.27
C PRO A 3 -36.06 -18.76 3.09
N ARG A 4 -35.09 -19.36 2.40
CA ARG A 4 -33.82 -18.78 1.94
C ARG A 4 -34.08 -17.79 0.80
N GLY A 5 -33.26 -16.74 0.74
CA GLY A 5 -32.98 -15.92 -0.45
C GLY A 5 -31.52 -15.47 -0.40
N GLN A 6 -30.72 -15.97 -1.34
CA GLN A 6 -29.31 -15.64 -1.60
C GLN A 6 -29.15 -14.29 -2.35
N PRO A 7 -27.97 -13.84 -2.81
CA PRO A 7 -26.61 -13.76 -2.22
C PRO A 7 -25.99 -12.32 -2.40
N MET A 8 -24.69 -12.15 -2.10
CA MET A 8 -23.81 -10.98 -2.40
C MET A 8 -23.75 -9.86 -1.35
N GLY A 9 -22.80 -9.97 -0.41
CA GLY A 9 -22.51 -8.89 0.56
C GLY A 9 -21.03 -8.55 0.77
N TRP A 10 -20.08 -9.30 0.20
CA TRP A 10 -18.66 -9.10 0.56
C TRP A 10 -18.06 -7.79 0.03
N ARG A 11 -18.66 -7.17 -0.99
CA ARG A 11 -18.18 -5.90 -1.57
C ARG A 11 -18.55 -4.66 -0.74
N SER A 12 -19.59 -4.72 0.10
CA SER A 12 -20.09 -3.55 0.83
C SER A 12 -19.36 -3.32 2.16
N GLY A 13 -19.05 -4.38 2.90
CA GLY A 13 -18.38 -4.26 4.20
C GLY A 13 -16.96 -3.66 4.09
N VAL A 14 -16.21 -4.03 3.06
CA VAL A 14 -14.82 -3.57 2.86
C VAL A 14 -14.79 -2.12 2.35
N GLN A 15 -15.73 -1.73 1.49
CA GLN A 15 -15.79 -0.38 0.93
C GLN A 15 -16.36 0.65 1.93
N ALA A 16 -17.33 0.26 2.76
CA ALA A 16 -17.83 1.09 3.86
C ALA A 16 -16.78 1.28 4.98
N ALA A 17 -15.98 0.25 5.27
CA ALA A 17 -14.85 0.38 6.19
C ALA A 17 -13.73 1.29 5.62
N LEU A 18 -13.43 1.19 4.31
CA LEU A 18 -12.47 2.10 3.65
C LEU A 18 -12.94 3.56 3.62
N ALA A 19 -14.25 3.83 3.45
CA ALA A 19 -14.80 5.18 3.41
C ALA A 19 -14.85 5.85 4.81
N MET A 20 -14.97 5.08 5.90
CA MET A 20 -14.95 5.64 7.26
C MET A 20 -13.53 5.94 7.77
N LEU A 21 -12.50 5.32 7.20
CA LEU A 21 -11.10 5.52 7.59
C LEU A 21 -10.35 6.53 6.69
N TRP A 22 -10.97 7.02 5.60
CA TRP A 22 -10.41 8.04 4.73
C TRP A 22 -11.37 9.22 4.56
N PRO A 23 -11.34 10.24 5.44
CA PRO A 23 -11.94 11.51 5.08
C PRO A 23 -11.05 12.09 3.97
N ALA A 24 -11.61 12.23 2.76
CA ALA A 24 -10.98 13.05 1.74
C ALA A 24 -10.57 14.37 2.39
N ALA A 25 -9.28 14.71 2.32
CA ALA A 25 -8.74 15.91 2.92
C ALA A 25 -9.59 17.11 2.49
N THR A 26 -10.41 17.61 3.42
CA THR A 26 -11.13 18.86 3.25
C THR A 26 -10.06 19.94 3.21
N ALA A 27 -9.73 20.41 2.01
CA ALA A 27 -9.01 21.66 1.85
C ALA A 27 -9.83 22.75 2.55
N PRO A 28 -9.25 23.55 3.47
CA PRO A 28 -9.91 24.74 3.95
C PRO A 28 -9.92 25.77 2.81
N ASP A 29 -11.13 26.15 2.41
CA ASP A 29 -11.41 27.35 1.62
C ASP A 29 -11.10 28.62 2.44
N GLU A 30 -10.81 29.69 1.72
CA GLU A 30 -10.06 30.90 2.08
C GLU A 30 -10.48 31.70 3.32
N ALA A 31 -9.50 32.39 3.92
CA ALA A 31 -9.70 33.74 4.44
C ALA A 31 -8.39 34.54 4.33
N VAL A 32 -8.33 35.47 3.37
CA VAL A 32 -7.30 36.51 3.25
C VAL A 32 -7.71 37.71 4.13
N PRO A 33 -6.90 38.12 5.12
CA PRO A 33 -6.91 39.49 5.60
C PRO A 33 -5.72 40.25 5.01
N ASP A 34 -6.03 41.45 4.51
CA ASP A 34 -5.13 42.43 3.95
C ASP A 34 -4.18 43.03 5.01
N GLY A 35 -2.89 43.17 4.65
CA GLY A 35 -1.94 44.10 5.25
C GLY A 35 -1.13 43.69 6.48
N ALA A 36 0.11 43.20 6.27
CA ALA A 36 1.31 43.56 7.07
C ALA A 36 2.61 42.91 6.53
N VAL A 37 3.61 43.77 6.24
CA VAL A 37 5.08 43.60 6.11
C VAL A 37 5.73 42.20 5.94
N PRO A 38 6.72 42.03 5.03
CA PRO A 38 7.39 40.74 4.84
C PRO A 38 8.38 40.46 5.98
N GLU A 39 7.89 39.84 7.05
CA GLU A 39 8.71 39.20 8.06
C GLU A 39 9.12 37.80 7.55
N SER A 40 10.41 37.49 7.67
CA SER A 40 11.02 36.29 7.10
C SER A 40 10.26 35.02 7.47
N ALA A 41 9.64 34.39 6.48
CA ALA A 41 8.93 33.13 6.64
C ALA A 41 9.87 32.04 7.21
N PRO A 42 9.44 31.22 8.17
CA PRO A 42 10.22 30.09 8.63
C PRO A 42 10.43 29.13 7.46
N ALA A 43 11.69 28.73 7.23
CA ALA A 43 12.02 27.71 6.25
C ALA A 43 11.25 26.43 6.61
N VAL A 44 10.28 26.07 5.77
CA VAL A 44 9.62 24.76 5.87
C VAL A 44 10.69 23.69 5.75
N PRO A 45 10.85 22.78 6.73
CA PRO A 45 11.80 21.68 6.60
C PRO A 45 11.37 20.86 5.39
N THR A 46 12.17 20.93 4.33
CA THR A 46 11.98 20.10 3.15
C THR A 46 12.26 18.67 3.63
N ALA A 47 11.21 17.90 3.88
CA ALA A 47 11.35 16.50 4.23
C ALA A 47 12.24 15.83 3.15
N PRO A 48 13.22 15.02 3.54
CA PRO A 48 14.08 14.37 2.58
C PRO A 48 13.21 13.54 1.64
N LEU A 49 13.21 13.91 0.36
CA LEU A 49 12.58 13.13 -0.69
C LEU A 49 13.34 11.81 -0.75
N THR A 50 12.66 10.69 -0.51
CA THR A 50 13.27 9.38 -0.77
C THR A 50 13.64 9.36 -2.25
N PRO A 51 14.93 9.28 -2.62
CA PRO A 51 15.32 9.37 -4.01
C PRO A 51 14.74 8.19 -4.78
N TYR A 52 14.39 8.40 -6.05
CA TYR A 52 13.99 7.32 -6.94
C TYR A 52 15.14 6.28 -7.01
N PRO A 53 14.86 4.97 -6.90
CA PRO A 53 15.91 3.96 -6.88
C PRO A 53 16.67 3.93 -8.22
N ALA A 54 17.99 3.92 -8.17
CA ALA A 54 18.83 3.93 -9.38
C ALA A 54 18.94 2.55 -10.05
N ASP A 55 18.70 1.48 -9.29
CA ASP A 55 18.79 0.10 -9.76
C ASP A 55 17.79 -0.82 -9.04
N ARG A 56 17.71 -2.05 -9.53
CA ARG A 56 16.81 -3.10 -8.99
C ARG A 56 17.09 -3.38 -7.51
N ALA A 57 18.36 -3.45 -7.10
CA ALA A 57 18.72 -3.77 -5.73
C ALA A 57 18.30 -2.65 -4.76
N GLN A 58 18.49 -1.39 -5.17
CA GLN A 58 18.01 -0.23 -4.42
C GLN A 58 16.49 -0.20 -4.30
N ALA A 59 15.76 -0.54 -5.37
CA ALA A 59 14.29 -0.60 -5.32
C ALA A 59 13.80 -1.62 -4.28
N TYR A 60 14.37 -2.83 -4.27
CA TYR A 60 14.01 -3.84 -3.27
C TYR A 60 14.49 -3.50 -1.86
N ALA A 61 15.61 -2.79 -1.71
CA ALA A 61 16.03 -2.26 -0.41
C ALA A 61 15.04 -1.24 0.14
N GLN A 62 14.53 -0.33 -0.71
CA GLN A 62 13.47 0.62 -0.32
C GLN A 62 12.17 -0.09 0.06
N LEU A 63 11.75 -1.12 -0.68
CA LEU A 63 10.57 -1.92 -0.31
C LEU A 63 10.70 -2.54 1.08
N ARG A 64 11.88 -3.05 1.45
CA ARG A 64 12.14 -3.58 2.79
C ARG A 64 12.08 -2.49 3.86
N LEU A 65 12.64 -1.31 3.59
CA LEU A 65 12.58 -0.17 4.52
C LEU A 65 11.13 0.27 4.77
N ILE A 66 10.34 0.39 3.71
CA ILE A 66 8.91 0.74 3.81
C ILE A 66 8.15 -0.34 4.59
N ALA A 67 8.42 -1.63 4.31
CA ALA A 67 7.79 -2.72 5.03
C ALA A 67 8.14 -2.75 6.53
N ALA A 68 9.37 -2.39 6.90
CA ALA A 68 9.79 -2.26 8.29
C ALA A 68 9.06 -1.11 8.98
N TYR A 69 9.05 0.08 8.35
CA TYR A 69 8.33 1.24 8.87
C TYR A 69 6.84 0.97 9.08
N LEU A 70 6.16 0.39 8.07
CA LEU A 70 4.74 0.07 8.19
C LEU A 70 4.44 -1.01 9.24
N ALA A 71 5.39 -1.91 9.53
CA ALA A 71 5.21 -2.88 10.60
C ALA A 71 5.24 -2.23 11.99
N GLU A 72 5.95 -1.11 12.16
CA GLU A 72 5.98 -0.35 13.41
C GLU A 72 4.69 0.45 13.62
N ILE A 73 4.21 1.13 12.57
CA ILE A 73 3.05 2.02 12.69
C ILE A 73 1.69 1.33 12.45
N GLU A 74 1.68 0.21 11.72
CA GLU A 74 0.48 -0.57 11.38
C GLU A 74 0.71 -2.10 11.52
N PRO A 75 0.92 -2.62 12.74
CA PRO A 75 1.36 -4.01 12.96
C PRO A 75 0.36 -5.09 12.50
N HIS A 76 -0.93 -4.76 12.44
CA HIS A 76 -1.99 -5.67 12.01
C HIS A 76 -2.38 -5.49 10.54
N SER A 77 -1.75 -4.55 9.83
CA SER A 77 -1.97 -4.36 8.40
C SER A 77 -1.37 -5.55 7.64
N PRO A 78 -2.04 -6.07 6.58
CA PRO A 78 -1.46 -7.08 5.71
C PRO A 78 -0.34 -6.50 4.82
N THR A 79 -0.31 -5.18 4.62
CA THR A 79 0.60 -4.50 3.69
C THR A 79 2.09 -4.74 3.98
N PRO A 80 2.60 -4.60 5.24
CA PRO A 80 3.98 -4.94 5.57
C PRO A 80 4.39 -6.36 5.17
N TYR A 81 3.49 -7.33 5.32
CA TYR A 81 3.75 -8.72 4.96
C TYR A 81 3.86 -8.89 3.45
N LEU A 82 2.96 -8.26 2.68
CA LEU A 82 2.97 -8.30 1.23
C LEU A 82 4.24 -7.66 0.64
N LEU A 83 4.68 -6.52 1.20
CA LEU A 83 5.91 -5.85 0.74
C LEU A 83 7.16 -6.69 1.01
N ARG A 84 7.26 -7.33 2.19
CA ARG A 84 8.35 -8.28 2.48
C ARG A 84 8.34 -9.46 1.51
N GLN A 85 7.16 -10.00 1.23
CA GLN A 85 7.00 -11.12 0.30
C GLN A 85 7.39 -10.73 -1.13
N ALA A 86 6.95 -9.56 -1.59
CA ALA A 86 7.31 -9.01 -2.90
C ALA A 86 8.83 -8.79 -3.02
N ALA A 87 9.48 -8.28 -1.97
CA ALA A 87 10.93 -8.12 -1.94
C ALA A 87 11.68 -9.47 -1.98
N ALA A 88 11.22 -10.46 -1.22
CA ALA A 88 11.80 -11.81 -1.22
C ALA A 88 11.66 -12.50 -2.58
N TRP A 89 10.50 -12.38 -3.23
CA TRP A 89 10.28 -12.90 -4.58
C TRP A 89 11.14 -12.18 -5.63
N GLY A 90 11.37 -10.89 -5.43
CA GLY A 90 12.26 -10.07 -6.26
C GLY A 90 13.71 -10.52 -6.28
N GLU A 91 14.17 -11.28 -5.28
CA GLU A 91 15.52 -11.84 -5.21
C GLU A 91 15.62 -13.23 -5.88
N LEU A 92 14.50 -13.88 -6.15
CA LEU A 92 14.46 -15.19 -6.80
C LEU A 92 14.53 -15.05 -8.33
N PRO A 93 15.26 -15.96 -9.02
CA PRO A 93 15.08 -16.11 -10.46
C PRO A 93 13.66 -16.65 -10.74
N LEU A 94 13.09 -16.23 -11.88
CA LEU A 94 11.69 -16.49 -12.20
C LEU A 94 11.33 -17.99 -12.17
N ASP A 95 12.22 -18.85 -12.64
CA ASP A 95 12.01 -20.30 -12.63
C ASP A 95 11.94 -20.88 -11.21
N ALA A 96 12.75 -20.37 -10.28
CA ALA A 96 12.70 -20.76 -8.88
C ALA A 96 11.42 -20.26 -8.20
N LEU A 97 10.97 -19.05 -8.53
CA LEU A 97 9.70 -18.50 -8.06
C LEU A 97 8.52 -19.37 -8.53
N LEU A 98 8.46 -19.68 -9.83
CA LEU A 98 7.39 -20.51 -10.40
C LEU A 98 7.37 -21.91 -9.77
N ARG A 99 8.53 -22.54 -9.56
CA ARG A 99 8.61 -23.83 -8.85
C ARG A 99 8.09 -23.77 -7.42
N THR A 100 8.24 -22.62 -6.76
CA THR A 100 7.74 -22.43 -5.38
C THR A 100 6.22 -22.27 -5.39
N VAL A 101 5.69 -21.46 -6.31
CA VAL A 101 4.26 -21.16 -6.41
C VAL A 101 3.45 -22.37 -6.94
N VAL A 102 3.97 -23.13 -7.89
CA VAL A 102 3.29 -24.28 -8.51
C VAL A 102 3.21 -25.51 -7.58
N LYS A 103 4.07 -25.58 -6.56
CA LYS A 103 4.03 -26.68 -5.57
C LYS A 103 2.79 -26.63 -4.66
N GLU A 104 2.17 -25.47 -4.52
CA GLU A 104 0.88 -25.35 -3.82
C GLU A 104 -0.26 -25.66 -4.80
N GLU A 105 -1.20 -26.53 -4.42
CA GLU A 105 -2.43 -26.76 -5.21
C GLU A 105 -3.15 -25.42 -5.45
N GLY A 106 -3.36 -25.07 -6.73
CA GLY A 106 -3.96 -23.78 -7.11
C GLY A 106 -3.07 -22.55 -6.89
N GLY A 107 -1.82 -22.72 -6.46
CA GLY A 107 -0.91 -21.64 -6.10
C GLY A 107 -0.62 -20.67 -7.26
N LEU A 108 -0.46 -21.19 -8.49
CA LEU A 108 -0.25 -20.36 -9.67
C LEU A 108 -1.46 -19.49 -10.00
N ALA A 109 -2.68 -20.05 -9.93
CA ALA A 109 -3.91 -19.30 -10.17
C ALA A 109 -4.13 -18.20 -9.12
N ARG A 110 -3.84 -18.49 -7.84
CA ARG A 110 -3.91 -17.51 -6.75
C ARG A 110 -2.87 -16.40 -6.91
N PHE A 111 -1.65 -16.74 -7.33
CA PHE A 111 -0.60 -15.77 -7.59
C PHE A 111 -0.95 -14.83 -8.74
N LEU A 112 -1.47 -15.36 -9.86
CA LEU A 112 -1.92 -14.53 -10.99
C LEU A 112 -3.09 -13.61 -10.60
N ALA A 113 -4.03 -14.12 -9.79
CA ALA A 113 -5.13 -13.32 -9.27
C ALA A 113 -4.64 -12.16 -8.37
N LEU A 114 -3.56 -12.35 -7.60
CA LEU A 114 -2.94 -11.30 -6.79
C LEU A 114 -2.27 -10.21 -7.65
N LEU A 115 -1.77 -10.57 -8.83
CA LEU A 115 -1.10 -9.65 -9.74
C LEU A 115 -2.08 -8.88 -10.65
N GLU A 116 -3.39 -9.11 -10.54
CA GLU A 116 -4.43 -8.55 -11.42
C GLU A 116 -4.14 -8.75 -12.93
N VAL A 117 -3.30 -9.73 -13.28
CA VAL A 117 -3.05 -10.09 -14.68
C VAL A 117 -4.19 -11.02 -15.11
N SER A 118 -5.26 -10.42 -15.65
CA SER A 118 -6.32 -11.13 -16.37
C SER A 118 -6.04 -11.16 -17.87
#